data_AF-A0AB34HA39-F1
#
_entry.id   AF-A0AB34HA39-F1
#
_cell.length_a   1.000
_cell.length_b   1.000
_cell.length_c   1.000
_cell.angle_alpha   90.00
_cell.angle_beta   90.00
_cell.angle_gamma   90.00
#
_symmetry.space_group_name_H-M   'P 1'
#
loop_
_entity.id
_entity.type
_entity.pdbx_description
1 polymer ?
#
loop_
_entity_poly.entity_id
_entity_poly.type
_entity_poly.pdbx_seq_one_letter_code
_entity_poly.pdbx_strand_id
1 'polypeptide(L)'
;MQQTCAYAPATTPKGPAVGIDLGTTYSCVGVFQHGKVEIIASDQGNRTTPSYAAFTDTKRLIGDAAKNQVAMNPTNTVSDAKRLTARRPDDAVVQSDMKHWPFMVVNDASRPKVRVEYKGETESFYPEEVSSTVLTKMKEIAEAYPGKTVTHAAVTVPAYFSDSQRQAETKDAGTIAGLNVLRINEPTAAAVAYGLDEKVGAERNVLIFDSGGGTFDVSTLTIEDGIFEVKSTDTHLGGEDFDNRMVNHFIAEFKHKHKKDTSESKRAVRRLHTACERARCTLSSSTQASTETDSLYEGIDFCTSITRARFEELNADLFRDTLDPVEKALQDAKLDKSQDP
;
A
#
# COMPACT_ATOMS: atom_id res chain seq x y z
N MET A 1 49.66 23.73 11.60
CA MET A 1 48.81 22.72 12.26
C MET A 1 47.73 22.33 11.27
N GLN A 2 47.88 21.18 10.60
CA GLN A 2 46.82 20.57 9.80
C GLN A 2 45.92 19.79 10.75
N GLN A 3 44.65 20.17 10.83
CA GLN A 3 43.64 19.48 11.62
C GLN A 3 43.11 18.32 10.79
N THR A 4 43.64 17.12 11.04
CA THR A 4 43.13 15.87 10.47
C THR A 4 41.79 15.56 11.14
N CYS A 5 40.68 15.68 10.40
CA CYS A 5 39.41 15.10 10.81
C CYS A 5 39.52 13.59 10.68
N ALA A 6 39.71 12.89 11.80
CA ALA A 6 39.60 11.44 11.86
C ALA A 6 38.13 11.06 11.60
N TYR A 7 37.90 10.32 10.52
CA TYR A 7 36.63 9.64 10.28
C TYR A 7 36.41 8.65 11.43
N ALA A 8 35.37 8.87 12.24
CA ALA A 8 34.97 7.90 13.25
C ALA A 8 34.59 6.58 12.54
N PRO A 9 35.05 5.41 13.02
CA PRO A 9 34.63 4.14 12.44
C PRO A 9 33.12 3.99 12.62
N ALA A 10 32.41 3.74 11.52
CA ALA A 10 30.99 3.43 11.55
C ALA A 10 30.77 2.25 12.50
N THR A 11 30.00 2.48 13.57
CA THR A 11 29.63 1.43 14.50
C THR A 11 28.87 0.35 13.74
N THR A 12 29.37 -0.89 13.75
CA THR A 12 28.63 -2.03 13.22
C THR A 12 27.24 -2.07 13.86
N PRO A 13 26.15 -2.03 13.07
CA PRO A 13 24.81 -1.93 13.62
C PRO A 13 24.53 -3.11 14.56
N LYS A 14 24.12 -2.78 15.80
CA LYS A 14 23.70 -3.77 16.79
C LYS A 14 22.29 -4.26 16.42
N GLY A 15 22.20 -5.28 15.57
CA GLY A 15 20.94 -5.94 15.19
C GLY A 15 20.83 -6.24 13.70
N PRO A 16 19.98 -7.19 13.29
CA PRO A 16 19.73 -7.45 11.87
C PRO A 16 19.07 -6.22 11.21
N ALA A 17 19.47 -5.92 9.98
CA ALA A 17 18.73 -4.99 9.13
C ALA A 17 17.56 -5.74 8.47
N VAL A 18 16.41 -5.08 8.36
CA VAL A 18 15.19 -5.66 7.76
C VAL A 18 14.84 -4.92 6.47
N GLY A 19 14.23 -5.61 5.52
CA GLY A 19 13.55 -4.99 4.38
C GLY A 19 12.08 -4.84 4.69
N ILE A 20 11.52 -3.65 4.53
CA ILE A 20 10.10 -3.38 4.74
C ILE A 20 9.53 -2.85 3.43
N ASP A 21 8.54 -3.55 2.92
CA ASP A 21 7.66 -3.04 1.89
C ASP A 21 6.48 -2.32 2.55
N LEU A 22 6.44 -1.00 2.42
CA LEU A 22 5.38 -0.16 2.98
C LEU A 22 4.33 0.13 1.89
N GLY A 23 3.46 -0.84 1.65
CA GLY A 23 2.44 -0.72 0.61
C GLY A 23 1.18 0.03 1.07
N THR A 24 0.39 0.48 0.08
CA THR A 24 -0.85 1.25 0.29
C THR A 24 -1.87 0.50 1.14
N THR A 25 -2.14 -0.76 0.82
CA THR A 25 -3.17 -1.59 1.47
C THR A 25 -2.58 -2.65 2.41
N TYR A 26 -1.40 -3.17 2.09
CA TYR A 26 -0.67 -4.16 2.89
C TYR A 26 0.80 -3.80 2.91
N SER A 27 1.46 -4.14 4.02
CA SER A 27 2.90 -4.04 4.20
C SER A 27 3.50 -5.43 4.42
N CYS A 28 4.76 -5.60 4.06
CA CYS A 28 5.51 -6.84 4.22
C CYS A 28 6.85 -6.55 4.88
N VAL A 29 7.35 -7.48 5.68
CA VAL A 29 8.68 -7.39 6.27
C VAL A 29 9.47 -8.68 6.05
N GLY A 30 10.72 -8.52 5.61
CA GLY A 30 11.64 -9.60 5.36
C GLY A 30 13.00 -9.35 5.97
N VAL A 31 13.77 -10.41 6.14
CA VAL A 31 15.14 -10.35 6.65
C VAL A 31 16.05 -11.24 5.82
N PHE A 32 17.26 -10.78 5.55
CA PHE A 32 18.28 -11.59 4.89
C PHE A 32 19.19 -12.22 5.94
N GLN A 33 19.11 -13.54 6.10
CA GLN A 33 19.93 -14.30 7.05
C GLN A 33 20.32 -15.65 6.45
N HIS A 34 21.51 -16.14 6.80
CA HIS A 34 22.02 -17.44 6.33
C HIS A 34 22.02 -17.58 4.79
N GLY A 35 22.27 -16.49 4.06
CA GLY A 35 22.33 -16.49 2.60
C GLY A 35 20.97 -16.59 1.90
N LYS A 36 19.86 -16.38 2.60
CA LYS A 36 18.50 -16.39 2.03
C LYS A 36 17.64 -15.27 2.59
N VAL A 37 16.66 -14.84 1.79
CA VAL A 37 15.58 -13.95 2.23
C VAL A 37 14.51 -14.77 2.93
N GLU A 38 14.08 -14.34 4.11
CA GLU A 38 12.94 -14.89 4.84
C GLU A 38 11.88 -13.81 5.01
N ILE A 39 10.66 -14.08 4.52
CA ILE A 39 9.50 -13.22 4.77
C ILE A 39 8.89 -13.61 6.11
N ILE A 40 8.78 -12.63 7.01
CA ILE A 40 8.39 -12.85 8.40
C ILE A 40 6.86 -12.80 8.49
N ALA A 41 6.27 -13.84 9.07
CA ALA A 41 4.84 -13.87 9.32
C ALA A 41 4.48 -13.04 10.56
N SER A 42 3.30 -12.41 10.54
CA SER A 42 2.73 -11.72 11.68
C SER A 42 2.37 -12.70 12.82
N ASP A 43 1.93 -12.14 13.95
CA ASP A 43 1.37 -12.89 15.08
C ASP A 43 0.14 -13.76 14.71
N GLN A 44 -0.50 -13.47 13.58
CA GLN A 44 -1.61 -14.25 13.03
C GLN A 44 -1.18 -15.26 11.94
N GLY A 45 0.12 -15.34 11.63
CA GLY A 45 0.66 -16.21 10.59
C GLY A 45 0.57 -15.64 9.16
N ASN A 46 0.13 -14.39 8.99
CA ASN A 46 0.05 -13.74 7.68
C ASN A 46 1.41 -13.18 7.27
N ARG A 47 1.83 -13.41 6.02
CA ARG A 47 3.10 -12.87 5.49
C ARG A 47 3.04 -11.40 5.05
N THR A 48 1.83 -10.86 5.00
CA THR A 48 1.55 -9.45 4.74
C THR A 48 0.61 -8.96 5.82
N THR A 49 0.80 -7.74 6.30
CA THR A 49 -0.03 -7.13 7.33
C THR A 49 -0.78 -5.95 6.72
N PRO A 50 -2.10 -5.81 6.93
CA PRO A 50 -2.84 -4.65 6.44
C PRO A 50 -2.22 -3.32 6.87
N SER A 51 -2.10 -2.35 5.97
CA SER A 51 -1.65 -0.98 6.26
C SER A 51 -2.77 -0.15 6.90
N TYR A 52 -3.28 -0.64 8.04
CA TYR A 52 -4.43 -0.09 8.75
C TYR A 52 -4.04 0.35 10.15
N ALA A 53 -4.54 1.51 10.58
CA ALA A 53 -4.42 2.01 11.94
C ALA A 53 -5.80 2.42 12.46
N ALA A 54 -6.26 1.82 13.56
CA ALA A 54 -7.52 2.18 14.20
C ALA A 54 -7.30 2.78 15.58
N PHE A 55 -8.04 3.85 15.86
CA PHE A 55 -7.99 4.59 17.11
C PHE A 55 -9.26 4.28 17.91
N THR A 56 -9.06 3.93 19.18
CA THR A 56 -10.14 3.55 20.11
C THR A 56 -9.99 4.34 21.41
N ASP A 57 -10.97 4.20 22.31
CA ASP A 57 -10.94 4.88 23.61
C ASP A 57 -9.78 4.45 24.52
N THR A 58 -9.14 3.31 24.22
CA THR A 58 -8.11 2.72 25.11
C THR A 58 -6.75 2.61 24.44
N LYS A 59 -6.70 2.20 23.17
CA LYS A 59 -5.45 1.88 22.46
C LYS A 59 -5.55 2.12 20.97
N ARG A 60 -4.37 2.17 20.33
CA ARG A 60 -4.24 2.05 18.87
C ARG A 60 -4.20 0.57 18.49
N LEU A 61 -4.94 0.20 17.47
CA LEU A 61 -4.87 -1.10 16.81
C LEU A 61 -4.19 -0.92 15.47
N ILE A 62 -3.42 -1.91 15.04
CA ILE A 62 -2.62 -1.84 13.80
C ILE A 62 -2.73 -3.18 13.09
N GLY A 63 -2.72 -3.18 11.76
CA GLY A 63 -2.73 -4.41 10.97
C GLY A 63 -4.07 -5.12 10.99
N ASP A 64 -4.03 -6.45 11.10
CA ASP A 64 -5.22 -7.30 11.11
C ASP A 64 -6.22 -6.88 12.19
N ALA A 65 -5.75 -6.51 13.38
CA ALA A 65 -6.61 -6.06 14.46
C ALA A 65 -7.40 -4.78 14.10
N ALA A 66 -6.76 -3.84 13.39
CA ALA A 66 -7.43 -2.63 12.91
C ALA A 66 -8.40 -2.95 11.76
N LYS A 67 -7.97 -3.77 10.78
CA LYS A 67 -8.80 -4.16 9.65
C LYS A 67 -10.05 -4.93 10.08
N ASN A 68 -9.94 -5.84 11.06
CA ASN A 68 -11.07 -6.67 11.52
C ASN A 68 -12.21 -5.88 12.16
N GLN A 69 -11.91 -4.75 12.81
CA GLN A 69 -12.92 -3.92 13.48
C GLN A 69 -13.43 -2.74 12.64
N VAL A 70 -12.95 -2.58 11.41
CA VAL A 70 -13.24 -1.42 10.55
C VAL A 70 -14.73 -1.19 10.32
N ALA A 71 -15.54 -2.26 10.30
CA ALA A 71 -17.00 -2.14 10.14
C ALA A 71 -17.69 -1.56 11.39
N MET A 72 -17.10 -1.72 12.59
CA MET A 72 -17.65 -1.22 13.84
C MET A 72 -17.16 0.20 14.17
N ASN A 73 -15.99 0.58 13.66
CA ASN A 73 -15.37 1.88 13.91
C ASN A 73 -14.81 2.51 12.61
N PRO A 74 -15.63 2.71 11.57
CA PRO A 74 -15.14 3.10 10.25
C PRO A 74 -14.52 4.50 10.23
N THR A 75 -14.99 5.44 11.05
CA THR A 75 -14.52 6.83 11.05
C THR A 75 -13.16 7.03 11.73
N ASN A 76 -12.79 6.12 12.63
CA ASN A 76 -11.51 6.17 13.35
C ASN A 76 -10.55 5.04 12.94
N THR A 77 -10.82 4.42 11.78
CA THR A 77 -9.93 3.42 11.18
C THR A 77 -9.40 3.97 9.87
N VAL A 78 -8.11 4.26 9.86
CA VAL A 78 -7.41 4.88 8.75
C VAL A 78 -6.73 3.79 7.91
N SER A 79 -6.94 3.86 6.61
CA SER A 79 -6.27 3.10 5.55
C SER A 79 -5.82 4.06 4.45
N ASP A 80 -5.06 3.56 3.48
CA ASP A 80 -4.59 4.31 2.30
C ASP A 80 -3.82 5.60 2.62
N ALA A 81 -3.20 5.69 3.80
CA ALA A 81 -2.45 6.88 4.20
C ALA A 81 -1.35 7.24 3.18
N LYS A 82 -0.78 6.24 2.48
CA LYS A 82 0.19 6.41 1.39
C LYS A 82 -0.34 7.30 0.26
N ARG A 83 -1.65 7.26 -0.04
CA ARG A 83 -2.28 8.12 -1.05
C ARG A 83 -2.32 9.61 -0.64
N LEU A 84 -2.21 9.92 0.66
CA LEU A 84 -2.20 11.29 1.21
C LEU A 84 -0.80 11.88 1.40
N THR A 85 0.25 11.04 1.42
CA THR A 85 1.60 11.46 1.80
C THR A 85 2.16 12.53 0.87
N ALA A 86 2.60 13.64 1.48
CA ALA A 86 3.17 14.83 0.84
C ALA A 86 2.37 15.37 -0.37
N ARG A 87 1.05 15.16 -0.37
CA ARG A 87 0.09 15.82 -1.24
C ARG A 87 -0.56 17.01 -0.53
N ARG A 88 -1.27 17.85 -1.28
CA ARG A 88 -2.08 18.92 -0.69
C ARG A 88 -3.55 18.51 -0.62
N PRO A 89 -4.31 19.03 0.37
CA PRO A 89 -5.73 18.71 0.47
C PRO A 89 -6.53 19.11 -0.77
N ASP A 90 -6.12 20.16 -1.49
CA ASP A 90 -6.78 20.68 -2.69
C ASP A 90 -6.40 19.96 -4.00
N ASP A 91 -5.47 19.00 -3.95
CA ASP A 91 -5.13 18.19 -5.12
C ASP A 91 -6.37 17.40 -5.60
N ALA A 92 -6.65 17.43 -6.91
CA ALA A 92 -7.83 16.79 -7.49
C ALA A 92 -7.94 15.29 -7.16
N VAL A 93 -6.79 14.61 -7.09
CA VAL A 93 -6.67 13.20 -6.71
C VAL A 93 -7.11 12.99 -5.26
N VAL A 94 -6.60 13.81 -4.32
CA VAL A 94 -6.97 13.74 -2.90
C VAL A 94 -8.46 14.04 -2.71
N GLN A 95 -8.99 15.05 -3.42
CA GLN A 95 -10.42 15.38 -3.40
C GLN A 95 -11.30 14.27 -3.96
N SER A 96 -10.80 13.47 -4.91
CA SER A 96 -11.50 12.29 -5.40
C SER A 96 -11.52 11.19 -4.34
N ASP A 97 -10.36 10.84 -3.78
CA ASP A 97 -10.22 9.78 -2.77
C ASP A 97 -11.02 10.07 -1.50
N MET A 98 -11.03 11.33 -1.04
CA MET A 98 -11.78 11.76 0.15
C MET A 98 -13.28 11.46 0.09
N LYS A 99 -13.85 11.28 -1.10
CA LYS A 99 -15.26 10.89 -1.27
C LYS A 99 -15.52 9.43 -0.91
N HIS A 100 -14.49 8.61 -0.94
CA HIS A 100 -14.56 7.16 -0.71
C HIS A 100 -14.16 6.78 0.72
N TRP A 101 -13.41 7.64 1.42
CA TRP A 101 -12.98 7.35 2.78
C TRP A 101 -14.04 7.63 3.85
N PRO A 102 -14.17 6.73 4.84
CA PRO A 102 -15.10 6.94 5.96
C PRO A 102 -14.56 7.92 7.03
N PHE A 103 -13.24 8.05 7.13
CA PHE A 103 -12.54 8.95 8.06
C PHE A 103 -12.44 10.38 7.49
N MET A 104 -12.18 11.35 8.35
CA MET A 104 -12.12 12.76 7.96
C MET A 104 -10.68 13.17 7.65
N VAL A 105 -10.48 13.87 6.54
CA VAL A 105 -9.22 14.55 6.22
C VAL A 105 -9.44 16.05 6.37
N VAL A 106 -8.56 16.71 7.12
CA VAL A 106 -8.60 18.15 7.38
C VAL A 106 -7.33 18.82 6.88
N ASN A 107 -7.44 20.10 6.53
CA ASN A 107 -6.29 20.90 6.12
C ASN A 107 -5.63 21.53 7.34
N ASP A 108 -4.35 21.28 7.54
CA ASP A 108 -3.49 21.96 8.50
C ASP A 108 -2.34 22.63 7.75
N ALA A 109 -2.37 23.96 7.66
CA ALA A 109 -1.36 24.75 6.97
C ALA A 109 -0.96 24.20 5.59
N SER A 110 -1.95 23.92 4.73
CA SER A 110 -1.81 23.36 3.37
C SER A 110 -1.37 21.89 3.27
N ARG A 111 -1.38 21.16 4.39
CA ARG A 111 -1.07 19.73 4.46
C ARG A 111 -2.29 18.95 4.96
N PRO A 112 -2.56 17.74 4.44
CA PRO A 112 -3.65 16.92 4.93
C PRO A 112 -3.29 16.31 6.30
N LYS A 113 -4.27 16.26 7.19
CA LYS A 113 -4.25 15.46 8.42
C LYS A 113 -5.49 14.58 8.48
N VAL A 114 -5.34 13.35 8.94
CA VAL A 114 -6.47 12.50 9.30
C VAL A 114 -6.96 12.89 10.69
N ARG A 115 -8.25 13.18 10.82
CA ARG A 115 -8.89 13.51 12.11
C ARG A 115 -9.67 12.30 12.61
N VAL A 116 -9.41 11.92 13.85
CA VAL A 116 -9.99 10.74 14.51
C VAL A 116 -10.31 11.05 15.97
N GLU A 117 -11.24 10.30 16.56
CA GLU A 117 -11.45 10.27 18.00
C GLU A 117 -10.55 9.20 18.62
N TYR A 118 -9.71 9.60 19.58
CA TYR A 118 -8.78 8.72 20.27
C TYR A 118 -8.78 9.03 21.76
N LYS A 119 -9.03 8.03 22.61
CA LYS A 119 -9.11 8.21 24.08
C LYS A 119 -10.11 9.29 24.53
N GLY A 120 -11.21 9.45 23.79
CA GLY A 120 -12.24 10.45 24.08
C GLY A 120 -11.88 11.88 23.67
N GLU A 121 -10.78 12.08 22.95
CA GLU A 121 -10.36 13.38 22.43
C GLU A 121 -10.24 13.36 20.90
N THR A 122 -10.58 14.48 20.26
CA THR A 122 -10.38 14.67 18.83
C THR A 122 -8.91 14.94 18.54
N GLU A 123 -8.26 14.01 17.86
CA GLU A 123 -6.85 14.06 17.48
C GLU A 123 -6.68 14.18 15.97
N SER A 124 -5.54 14.73 15.54
CA SER A 124 -5.22 14.93 14.12
C SER A 124 -3.80 14.46 13.82
N PHE A 125 -3.64 13.52 12.89
CA PHE A 125 -2.35 12.94 12.54
C PHE A 125 -1.98 13.25 11.09
N TYR A 126 -0.71 13.54 10.83
CA TYR A 126 -0.18 13.58 9.48
C TYR A 126 -0.09 12.17 8.86
N PRO A 127 -0.13 12.03 7.53
CA PRO A 127 0.01 10.73 6.85
C PRO A 127 1.29 9.97 7.26
N GLU A 128 2.41 10.66 7.48
CA GLU A 128 3.64 10.04 7.95
C GLU A 128 3.57 9.50 9.38
N GLU A 129 2.73 10.05 10.26
CA GLU A 129 2.51 9.54 11.62
C GLU A 129 1.61 8.28 11.62
N VAL A 130 0.69 8.21 10.66
CA VAL A 130 -0.08 6.98 10.40
C VAL A 130 0.85 5.90 9.83
N SER A 131 1.67 6.26 8.85
CA SER A 131 2.64 5.36 8.22
C SER A 131 3.69 4.86 9.23
N SER A 132 4.15 5.73 10.15
CA SER A 132 5.08 5.33 11.21
C SER A 132 4.47 4.28 12.14
N THR A 133 3.16 4.36 12.38
CA THR A 133 2.44 3.37 13.18
C THR A 133 2.48 1.99 12.51
N VAL A 134 2.33 1.93 11.18
CA VAL A 134 2.48 0.69 10.39
C VAL A 134 3.93 0.19 10.43
N LEU A 135 4.92 1.07 10.26
CA LEU A 135 6.34 0.73 10.38
C LEU A 135 6.70 0.19 11.77
N THR A 136 6.12 0.75 12.84
CA THR A 136 6.29 0.21 14.20
C THR A 136 5.76 -1.21 14.28
N LYS A 137 4.59 -1.53 13.71
CA LYS A 137 4.10 -2.91 13.68
C LYS A 137 5.00 -3.84 12.85
N MET A 138 5.56 -3.37 11.74
CA MET A 138 6.50 -4.16 10.93
C MET A 138 7.80 -4.45 11.70
N LYS A 139 8.30 -3.44 12.43
CA LYS A 139 9.41 -3.59 13.36
C LYS A 139 9.10 -4.61 14.44
N GLU A 140 7.95 -4.52 15.12
CA GLU A 140 7.54 -5.47 16.17
C GLU A 140 7.47 -6.92 15.64
N ILE A 141 6.93 -7.12 14.43
CA ILE A 141 6.88 -8.43 13.76
C ILE A 141 8.30 -8.96 13.53
N ALA A 142 9.21 -8.12 13.05
CA ALA A 142 10.60 -8.51 12.87
C ALA A 142 11.36 -8.73 14.18
N GLU A 143 11.09 -7.94 15.23
CA GLU A 143 11.72 -8.12 16.53
C GLU A 143 11.28 -9.41 17.21
N ALA A 144 10.04 -9.86 16.99
CA ALA A 144 9.55 -11.17 17.42
C ALA A 144 10.29 -12.34 16.74
N TYR A 145 11.01 -12.09 15.64
CA TYR A 145 11.69 -13.09 14.81
C TYR A 145 13.14 -12.67 14.52
N PRO A 146 14.19 -12.99 15.32
CA PRO A 146 14.34 -14.00 16.37
C PRO A 146 14.63 -13.40 17.77
N GLY A 147 13.85 -12.41 18.21
CA GLY A 147 13.97 -11.82 19.56
C GLY A 147 15.10 -10.78 19.70
N LYS A 148 15.39 -10.01 18.65
CA LYS A 148 16.45 -8.97 18.65
C LYS A 148 15.84 -7.62 18.28
N THR A 149 16.32 -6.56 18.93
CA THR A 149 15.91 -5.18 18.58
C THR A 149 16.34 -4.84 17.15
N VAL A 150 15.41 -4.27 16.40
CA VAL A 150 15.62 -3.82 15.01
C VAL A 150 15.72 -2.30 15.02
N THR A 151 16.87 -1.79 14.56
CA THR A 151 17.15 -0.35 14.52
C THR A 151 17.40 0.17 13.12
N HIS A 152 17.58 -0.71 12.13
CA HIS A 152 17.90 -0.36 10.76
C HIS A 152 16.94 -1.07 9.82
N ALA A 153 16.40 -0.34 8.85
CA ALA A 153 15.50 -0.90 7.85
C ALA A 153 15.79 -0.31 6.47
N ALA A 154 15.71 -1.14 5.43
CA ALA A 154 15.53 -0.67 4.06
C ALA A 154 14.02 -0.58 3.80
N VAL A 155 13.49 0.61 3.55
CA VAL A 155 12.06 0.83 3.28
C VAL A 155 11.88 1.11 1.79
N THR A 156 10.98 0.39 1.14
CA THR A 156 10.64 0.59 -0.26
C THR A 156 9.78 1.85 -0.42
N VAL A 157 9.96 2.54 -1.55
CA VAL A 157 9.11 3.64 -2.00
C VAL A 157 8.90 3.57 -3.51
N PRO A 158 7.78 4.08 -4.03
CA PRO A 158 7.56 4.12 -5.46
C PRO A 158 8.63 4.95 -6.19
N ALA A 159 8.99 4.57 -7.42
CA ALA A 159 10.09 5.20 -8.16
C ALA A 159 9.78 6.64 -8.63
N TYR A 160 8.51 6.99 -8.79
CA TYR A 160 8.08 8.33 -9.17
C TYR A 160 7.98 9.31 -8.00
N PHE A 161 8.08 8.83 -6.76
CA PHE A 161 7.91 9.69 -5.60
C PHE A 161 8.88 10.87 -5.63
N SER A 162 8.36 12.07 -5.37
CA SER A 162 9.18 13.28 -5.26
C SER A 162 10.10 13.18 -4.04
N ASP A 163 11.14 14.02 -3.98
CA ASP A 163 12.02 14.07 -2.82
C ASP A 163 11.27 14.35 -1.51
N SER A 164 10.18 15.13 -1.55
CA SER A 164 9.34 15.40 -0.39
C SER A 164 8.54 14.18 0.05
N GLN A 165 7.95 13.43 -0.89
CA GLN A 165 7.24 12.19 -0.57
C GLN A 165 8.20 11.14 -0.01
N ARG A 166 9.37 10.97 -0.64
CA ARG A 166 10.42 10.06 -0.14
C ARG A 166 10.85 10.45 1.26
N GLN A 167 11.11 11.73 1.51
CA GLN A 167 11.52 12.21 2.84
C GLN A 167 10.46 11.91 3.90
N ALA A 168 9.19 12.21 3.61
CA ALA A 168 8.08 11.99 4.54
C ALA A 168 7.82 10.49 4.81
N GLU A 169 7.68 9.68 3.76
CA GLU A 169 7.28 8.26 3.90
C GLU A 169 8.39 7.37 4.48
N THR A 170 9.65 7.70 4.24
CA THR A 170 10.76 6.85 4.71
C THR A 170 11.43 7.43 5.95
N LYS A 171 12.03 8.62 5.82
CA LYS A 171 12.92 9.12 6.86
C LYS A 171 12.12 9.69 8.01
N ASP A 172 11.07 10.46 7.78
CA ASP A 172 10.28 11.05 8.86
C ASP A 172 9.44 9.96 9.56
N ALA A 173 8.67 9.18 8.81
CA ALA A 173 7.90 8.05 9.36
C ALA A 173 8.79 7.00 10.04
N GLY A 174 9.94 6.66 9.44
CA GLY A 174 10.91 5.74 10.01
C GLY A 174 11.55 6.26 11.30
N THR A 175 11.90 7.55 11.34
CA THR A 175 12.45 8.19 12.55
C THR A 175 11.43 8.15 13.69
N ILE A 176 10.16 8.45 13.40
CA ILE A 176 9.07 8.36 14.38
C ILE A 176 8.89 6.92 14.89
N ALA A 177 9.06 5.92 14.01
CA ALA A 177 9.03 4.50 14.36
C ALA A 177 10.30 3.99 15.09
N GLY A 178 11.32 4.84 15.28
CA GLY A 178 12.59 4.47 15.88
C GLY A 178 13.43 3.54 15.00
N LEU A 179 13.42 3.77 13.69
CA LEU A 179 14.21 3.08 12.68
C LEU A 179 15.15 4.06 11.97
N ASN A 180 16.40 3.64 11.76
CA ASN A 180 17.31 4.26 10.82
C ASN A 180 17.02 3.71 9.42
N VAL A 181 16.43 4.53 8.56
CA VAL A 181 15.90 4.08 7.27
C VAL A 181 16.87 4.34 6.13
N LEU A 182 17.24 3.26 5.44
CA LEU A 182 17.78 3.26 4.09
C LEU A 182 16.61 3.18 3.10
N ARG A 183 16.73 3.84 1.97
CA ARG A 183 15.65 3.93 0.98
C ARG A 183 16.00 3.09 -0.23
N ILE A 184 15.02 2.36 -0.76
CA ILE A 184 15.14 1.64 -2.02
C ILE A 184 13.88 1.89 -2.86
N ASN A 185 14.03 1.97 -4.17
CA ASN A 185 12.86 2.02 -5.06
C ASN A 185 12.20 0.64 -5.11
N GLU A 186 10.88 0.58 -5.02
CA GLU A 186 10.07 -0.64 -5.22
C GLU A 186 10.49 -1.44 -6.47
N PRO A 187 10.60 -0.85 -7.68
CA PRO A 187 11.03 -1.60 -8.87
C PRO A 187 12.47 -2.11 -8.76
N THR A 188 13.39 -1.36 -8.14
CA THR A 188 14.76 -1.85 -7.93
C THR A 188 14.78 -3.02 -6.95
N ALA A 189 13.99 -2.96 -5.87
CA ALA A 189 13.84 -4.05 -4.92
C ALA A 189 13.26 -5.32 -5.59
N ALA A 190 12.27 -5.15 -6.46
CA ALA A 190 11.73 -6.24 -7.27
C ALA A 190 12.80 -6.82 -8.21
N ALA A 191 13.55 -6.00 -8.93
CA ALA A 191 14.62 -6.48 -9.83
C ALA A 191 15.68 -7.32 -9.09
N VAL A 192 16.10 -6.86 -7.90
CA VAL A 192 17.04 -7.60 -7.02
C VAL A 192 16.39 -8.91 -6.54
N ALA A 193 15.12 -8.91 -6.17
CA ALA A 193 14.42 -10.12 -5.72
C ALA A 193 14.33 -11.21 -6.81
N TYR A 194 14.28 -10.81 -8.08
CA TYR A 194 14.33 -11.74 -9.22
C TYR A 194 15.75 -12.20 -9.59
N GLY A 195 16.79 -11.74 -8.88
CA GLY A 195 18.20 -12.07 -9.15
C GLY A 195 18.68 -11.54 -10.50
N LEU A 196 18.15 -10.39 -10.92
CA LEU A 196 18.52 -9.77 -12.20
C LEU A 196 19.85 -9.02 -12.11
N ASP A 197 20.34 -8.76 -10.89
CA ASP A 197 21.64 -8.16 -10.57
C ASP A 197 22.80 -9.16 -10.55
N GLU A 198 22.55 -10.44 -10.26
CA GLU A 198 23.59 -11.48 -10.14
C GLU A 198 24.07 -12.02 -11.50
N LYS A 199 23.34 -11.75 -12.58
CA LYS A 199 23.68 -12.23 -13.93
C LYS A 199 24.63 -11.26 -14.62
N VAL A 200 25.92 -11.38 -14.29
CA VAL A 200 27.02 -10.68 -14.98
C VAL A 200 27.02 -11.04 -16.47
N GLY A 201 26.89 -10.04 -17.35
CA GLY A 201 26.80 -10.24 -18.79
C GLY A 201 26.33 -8.99 -19.54
N ALA A 202 25.79 -9.19 -20.74
CA ALA A 202 25.27 -8.10 -21.59
C ALA A 202 24.18 -7.28 -20.89
N GLU A 203 24.10 -6.00 -21.25
CA GLU A 203 23.05 -5.06 -20.87
C GLU A 203 21.66 -5.71 -21.01
N ARG A 204 20.81 -5.56 -19.99
CA ARG A 204 19.44 -6.07 -20.01
C ARG A 204 18.44 -4.97 -19.75
N ASN A 205 17.40 -4.95 -20.57
CA ASN A 205 16.24 -4.11 -20.34
C ASN A 205 15.13 -4.94 -19.67
N VAL A 206 14.68 -4.46 -18.51
CA VAL A 206 13.65 -5.11 -17.70
C VAL A 206 12.49 -4.15 -17.55
N LEU A 207 11.27 -4.60 -17.86
CA LEU A 207 10.06 -3.86 -17.58
C LEU A 207 9.39 -4.45 -16.35
N ILE A 208 9.16 -3.62 -15.34
CA ILE A 208 8.42 -3.96 -14.14
C ILE A 208 7.04 -3.35 -14.25
N PHE A 209 6.04 -4.23 -14.16
CA PHE A 209 4.62 -3.89 -14.08
C PHE A 209 4.15 -4.17 -12.66
N ASP A 210 3.98 -3.13 -11.86
CA ASP A 210 3.58 -3.23 -10.46
C ASP A 210 2.18 -2.63 -10.27
N SER A 211 1.18 -3.50 -10.10
CA SER A 211 -0.22 -3.12 -9.89
C SER A 211 -0.63 -3.49 -8.47
N GLY A 212 -0.47 -2.52 -7.57
CA GLY A 212 -0.72 -2.67 -6.14
C GLY A 212 -2.17 -2.41 -5.74
N GLY A 213 -2.37 -2.25 -4.42
CA GLY A 213 -3.69 -1.94 -3.86
C GLY A 213 -4.19 -0.53 -4.18
N GLY A 214 -3.27 0.41 -4.45
CA GLY A 214 -3.67 1.77 -4.82
C GLY A 214 -2.63 2.60 -5.56
N THR A 215 -1.61 1.94 -6.10
CA THR A 215 -0.60 2.53 -6.97
C THR A 215 -0.40 1.59 -8.15
N PHE A 216 -0.25 2.15 -9.34
CA PHE A 216 0.11 1.40 -10.53
C PHE A 216 1.33 2.05 -11.16
N ASP A 217 2.42 1.28 -11.12
CA ASP A 217 3.75 1.70 -11.47
C ASP A 217 4.27 0.85 -12.63
N VAL A 218 4.70 1.52 -13.70
CA VAL A 218 5.51 0.89 -14.73
C VAL A 218 6.90 1.48 -14.70
N SER A 219 7.90 0.63 -14.58
CA SER A 219 9.30 1.03 -14.59
C SER A 219 10.09 0.23 -15.61
N THR A 220 10.85 0.91 -16.46
CA THR A 220 11.90 0.27 -17.27
C THR A 220 13.22 0.43 -16.55
N LEU A 221 13.94 -0.67 -16.40
CA LEU A 221 15.27 -0.72 -15.82
C LEU A 221 16.26 -1.22 -16.86
N THR A 222 17.34 -0.48 -17.04
CA THR A 222 18.52 -0.97 -17.72
C THR A 222 19.51 -1.44 -16.66
N ILE A 223 19.92 -2.71 -16.76
CA ILE A 223 20.84 -3.36 -15.82
C ILE A 223 22.14 -3.63 -16.55
N GLU A 224 23.20 -2.96 -16.10
CA GLU A 224 24.58 -3.15 -16.56
C GLU A 224 25.50 -3.11 -15.33
N ASP A 225 26.27 -4.17 -15.10
CA ASP A 225 27.22 -4.29 -13.98
C ASP A 225 26.67 -3.89 -12.59
N GLY A 226 25.39 -4.20 -12.33
CA GLY A 226 24.70 -3.89 -11.07
C GLY A 226 24.26 -2.44 -10.90
N ILE A 227 24.39 -1.61 -11.93
CA ILE A 227 23.83 -0.25 -12.00
C ILE A 227 22.41 -0.34 -12.56
N PHE A 228 21.47 0.34 -11.90
CA PHE A 228 20.07 0.42 -12.31
C PHE A 228 19.74 1.83 -12.75
N GLU A 229 19.46 2.03 -14.04
CA GLU A 229 18.80 3.25 -14.52
C GLU A 229 17.28 3.02 -14.52
N VAL A 230 16.52 3.85 -13.80
CA VAL A 230 15.06 3.68 -13.66
C VAL A 230 14.35 4.82 -14.37
N LYS A 231 13.44 4.47 -15.28
CA LYS A 231 12.42 5.39 -15.80
C LYS A 231 11.05 4.85 -15.42
N SER A 232 10.26 5.66 -14.74
CA SER A 232 8.97 5.24 -14.17
C SER A 232 7.83 6.17 -14.56
N THR A 233 6.66 5.59 -14.77
CA THR A 233 5.39 6.29 -14.94
C THR A 233 4.39 5.75 -13.94
N ASP A 234 3.66 6.65 -13.29
CA ASP A 234 2.66 6.31 -12.27
C ASP A 234 1.26 6.72 -12.70
N THR A 235 0.29 5.95 -12.24
CA THR A 235 -1.10 6.35 -12.17
C THR A 235 -1.68 6.00 -10.81
N HIS A 236 -2.56 6.87 -10.31
CA HIS A 236 -3.28 6.68 -9.06
C HIS A 236 -4.41 5.65 -9.22
N LEU A 237 -4.03 4.41 -9.52
CA LEU A 237 -4.90 3.28 -9.86
C LEU A 237 -4.46 2.04 -9.08
N GLY A 238 -5.40 1.25 -8.57
CA GLY A 238 -5.08 -0.07 -8.01
C GLY A 238 -6.29 -0.89 -7.60
N GLY A 239 -6.03 -1.92 -6.78
CA GLY A 239 -7.04 -2.85 -6.28
C GLY A 239 -8.28 -2.20 -5.66
N GLU A 240 -8.09 -1.13 -4.87
CA GLU A 240 -9.19 -0.39 -4.23
C GLU A 240 -10.14 0.25 -5.26
N ASP A 241 -9.63 0.67 -6.42
CA ASP A 241 -10.46 1.25 -7.48
C ASP A 241 -11.36 0.17 -8.10
N PHE A 242 -10.83 -1.04 -8.30
CA PHE A 242 -11.60 -2.18 -8.80
C PHE A 242 -12.66 -2.64 -7.80
N ASP A 243 -12.30 -2.66 -6.51
CA ASP A 243 -13.23 -2.99 -5.42
C ASP A 243 -14.35 -1.94 -5.34
N ASN A 244 -14.03 -0.65 -5.49
CA ASN A 244 -15.02 0.44 -5.52
C ASN A 244 -16.02 0.32 -6.69
N ARG A 245 -15.59 -0.12 -7.89
CA ARG A 245 -16.52 -0.39 -9.00
C ARG A 245 -17.51 -1.50 -8.66
N MET A 246 -17.04 -2.56 -8.00
CA MET A 246 -17.88 -3.66 -7.55
C MET A 246 -18.84 -3.23 -6.43
N VAL A 247 -18.36 -2.43 -5.47
CA VAL A 247 -19.20 -1.85 -4.41
C VAL A 247 -20.33 -1.03 -5.01
N ASN A 248 -20.03 -0.10 -5.93
CA ASN A 248 -21.05 0.74 -6.56
C ASN A 248 -22.08 -0.09 -7.34
N HIS A 249 -21.63 -1.13 -8.05
CA HIS A 249 -22.52 -2.09 -8.72
C HIS A 249 -23.49 -2.75 -7.74
N PHE A 250 -22.99 -3.24 -6.60
CA PHE A 250 -23.83 -3.90 -5.60
C PHE A 250 -24.70 -2.94 -4.77
N ILE A 251 -24.27 -1.70 -4.54
CA ILE A 251 -25.15 -0.65 -3.96
C ILE A 251 -26.35 -0.43 -4.87
N ALA A 252 -26.12 -0.30 -6.19
CA ALA A 252 -27.19 -0.14 -7.17
C ALA A 252 -28.10 -1.38 -7.24
N GLU A 253 -27.51 -2.59 -7.19
CA GLU A 253 -28.26 -3.84 -7.17
C GLU A 253 -29.13 -3.96 -5.90
N PHE A 254 -28.58 -3.66 -4.72
CA PHE A 254 -29.30 -3.67 -3.46
C PHE A 254 -30.47 -2.68 -3.49
N LYS A 255 -30.23 -1.46 -3.99
CA LYS A 255 -31.27 -0.45 -4.19
C LYS A 255 -32.35 -0.89 -5.15
N HIS A 256 -31.99 -1.60 -6.22
CA HIS A 256 -32.95 -2.14 -7.16
C HIS A 256 -33.82 -3.24 -6.53
N LYS A 257 -33.20 -4.21 -5.83
CA LYS A 257 -33.88 -5.37 -5.22
C LYS A 257 -34.72 -5.01 -4.00
N HIS A 258 -34.19 -4.17 -3.12
CA HIS A 258 -34.79 -3.91 -1.79
C HIS A 258 -35.36 -2.49 -1.64
N LYS A 259 -35.21 -1.62 -2.65
CA LYS A 259 -35.67 -0.21 -2.62
C LYS A 259 -35.08 0.62 -1.48
N LYS A 260 -33.87 0.26 -1.03
CA LYS A 260 -33.14 0.87 0.07
C LYS A 260 -31.72 1.23 -0.38
N ASP A 261 -31.21 2.37 0.07
CA ASP A 261 -29.89 2.87 -0.33
C ASP A 261 -28.88 2.67 0.79
N THR A 262 -27.91 1.77 0.59
CA THR A 262 -26.88 1.48 1.60
C THR A 262 -25.82 2.56 1.70
N SER A 263 -25.72 3.48 0.72
CA SER A 263 -24.68 4.51 0.67
C SER A 263 -24.70 5.45 1.88
N GLU A 264 -25.86 5.59 2.53
CA GLU A 264 -26.03 6.42 3.74
C GLU A 264 -25.38 5.79 4.98
N SER A 265 -25.10 4.47 4.98
CA SER A 265 -24.49 3.77 6.11
C SER A 265 -23.04 3.42 5.83
N LYS A 266 -22.12 4.17 6.46
CA LYS A 266 -20.68 3.88 6.43
C LYS A 266 -20.36 2.42 6.82
N ARG A 267 -21.09 1.87 7.79
CA ARG A 267 -20.96 0.46 8.21
C ARG A 267 -21.39 -0.50 7.10
N ALA A 268 -22.53 -0.27 6.45
CA ALA A 268 -23.02 -1.12 5.38
C ALA A 268 -22.06 -1.09 4.18
N VAL A 269 -21.67 0.11 3.73
CA VAL A 269 -20.69 0.30 2.65
C VAL A 269 -19.38 -0.42 2.96
N ARG A 270 -18.87 -0.30 4.19
CA ARG A 270 -17.62 -0.96 4.57
C ARG A 270 -17.72 -2.48 4.61
N ARG A 271 -18.84 -3.03 5.07
CA ARG A 271 -19.07 -4.49 5.03
C ARG A 271 -19.13 -5.00 3.59
N LEU A 272 -19.81 -4.25 2.72
CA LEU A 272 -19.89 -4.56 1.29
C LEU A 272 -18.51 -4.49 0.62
N HIS A 273 -17.69 -3.50 0.96
CA HIS A 273 -16.32 -3.37 0.48
C HIS A 273 -15.46 -4.59 0.84
N THR A 274 -15.49 -5.03 2.11
CA THR A 274 -14.78 -6.24 2.55
C THR A 274 -15.24 -7.49 1.78
N ALA A 275 -16.54 -7.58 1.48
CA ALA A 275 -17.08 -8.68 0.66
C ALA A 275 -16.60 -8.60 -0.80
N CYS A 276 -16.51 -7.39 -1.37
CA CYS A 276 -16.02 -7.15 -2.74
C CYS A 276 -14.53 -7.50 -2.87
N GLU A 277 -13.67 -7.07 -1.92
CA GLU A 277 -12.23 -7.40 -1.90
C GLU A 277 -12.05 -8.94 -1.93
N ARG A 278 -12.82 -9.67 -1.12
CA ARG A 278 -12.80 -11.14 -1.08
C ARG A 278 -13.30 -11.77 -2.37
N ALA A 279 -14.38 -11.23 -2.94
CA ALA A 279 -14.93 -11.69 -4.22
C ALA A 279 -13.91 -11.50 -5.35
N ARG A 280 -13.27 -10.32 -5.43
CA ARG A 280 -12.20 -10.03 -6.38
C ARG A 280 -11.06 -11.05 -6.27
N CYS A 281 -10.55 -11.30 -5.06
CA CYS A 281 -9.51 -12.31 -4.84
C CYS A 281 -9.95 -13.72 -5.31
N THR A 282 -11.21 -14.09 -5.09
CA THR A 282 -11.78 -15.36 -5.55
C THR A 282 -11.87 -15.41 -7.09
N LEU A 283 -12.26 -14.31 -7.73
CA LEU A 283 -12.37 -14.20 -9.18
C LEU A 283 -11.03 -14.33 -9.91
N SER A 284 -9.89 -14.08 -9.25
CA SER A 284 -8.57 -14.30 -9.85
C SER A 284 -8.30 -15.79 -10.16
N SER A 285 -8.91 -16.71 -9.42
CA SER A 285 -8.75 -18.17 -9.64
C SER A 285 -10.04 -18.88 -10.08
N SER A 286 -11.21 -18.24 -9.90
CA SER A 286 -12.53 -18.79 -10.23
C SER A 286 -13.30 -17.92 -11.22
N THR A 287 -14.25 -18.49 -11.95
CA THR A 287 -15.08 -17.76 -12.92
C THR A 287 -16.30 -17.06 -12.30
N GLN A 288 -16.60 -17.35 -11.03
CA GLN A 288 -17.69 -16.77 -10.25
C GLN A 288 -17.30 -16.69 -8.78
N ALA A 289 -17.82 -15.70 -8.07
CA ALA A 289 -17.72 -15.58 -6.63
C ALA A 289 -19.10 -15.25 -6.04
N SER A 290 -19.47 -15.92 -4.95
CA SER A 290 -20.67 -15.61 -4.17
C SER A 290 -20.31 -14.73 -2.98
N THR A 291 -21.15 -13.74 -2.69
CA THR A 291 -21.00 -12.86 -1.54
C THR A 291 -22.26 -12.91 -0.70
N GLU A 292 -22.09 -13.18 0.59
CA GLU A 292 -23.17 -13.23 1.57
C GLU A 292 -22.82 -12.27 2.70
N THR A 293 -23.73 -11.34 2.99
CA THR A 293 -23.57 -10.37 4.07
C THR A 293 -24.86 -10.25 4.85
N ASP A 294 -24.89 -10.94 5.99
CA ASP A 294 -26.04 -10.95 6.90
C ASP A 294 -26.35 -9.55 7.44
N SER A 295 -27.60 -9.14 7.44
CA SER A 295 -28.06 -7.85 7.97
C SER A 295 -27.20 -6.70 7.46
N LEU A 296 -27.01 -6.61 6.13
CA LEU A 296 -26.18 -5.58 5.50
C LEU A 296 -26.72 -4.18 5.82
N TYR A 297 -28.04 -4.00 5.68
CA TYR A 297 -28.71 -2.72 5.92
C TYR A 297 -30.15 -2.92 6.39
N GLU A 298 -30.56 -2.23 7.46
CA GLU A 298 -31.91 -2.32 8.05
C GLU A 298 -32.40 -3.77 8.32
N GLY A 299 -31.50 -4.69 8.70
CA GLY A 299 -31.87 -6.09 8.95
C GLY A 299 -31.98 -6.97 7.71
N ILE A 300 -31.74 -6.42 6.52
CA ILE A 300 -31.84 -7.14 5.25
C ILE A 300 -30.50 -7.83 4.95
N ASP A 301 -30.55 -9.14 4.77
CA ASP A 301 -29.42 -9.93 4.28
C ASP A 301 -29.18 -9.65 2.79
N PHE A 302 -27.92 -9.61 2.39
CA PHE A 302 -27.55 -9.47 0.98
C PHE A 302 -26.73 -10.67 0.53
N CYS A 303 -27.39 -11.55 -0.24
CA CYS A 303 -26.76 -12.70 -0.88
C CYS A 303 -26.79 -12.48 -2.39
N THR A 304 -25.61 -12.41 -3.01
CA THR A 304 -25.48 -12.24 -4.46
C THR A 304 -24.26 -13.00 -4.98
N SER A 305 -24.06 -12.97 -6.29
CA SER A 305 -22.88 -13.53 -6.93
C SER A 305 -22.47 -12.68 -8.12
N ILE A 306 -21.19 -12.65 -8.40
CA ILE A 306 -20.61 -11.95 -9.55
C ILE A 306 -19.75 -12.90 -10.36
N THR A 307 -19.84 -12.81 -11.69
CA THR A 307 -18.98 -13.56 -12.60
C THR A 307 -17.73 -12.78 -12.91
N ARG A 308 -16.65 -13.47 -13.29
CA ARG A 308 -15.40 -12.84 -13.74
C ARG A 308 -15.66 -11.90 -14.92
N ALA A 309 -16.46 -12.33 -15.89
CA ALA A 309 -16.84 -11.51 -17.04
C ALA A 309 -17.52 -10.20 -16.65
N ARG A 310 -18.41 -10.22 -15.64
CA ARG A 310 -19.06 -9.01 -15.15
C ARG A 310 -18.07 -8.10 -14.42
N PHE A 311 -17.16 -8.67 -13.63
CA PHE A 311 -16.10 -7.90 -12.99
C PHE A 311 -15.14 -7.24 -14.00
N GLU A 312 -14.76 -7.97 -15.05
CA GLU A 312 -13.95 -7.44 -16.15
C GLU A 312 -14.68 -6.33 -16.92
N GLU A 313 -15.99 -6.48 -17.17
CA GLU A 313 -16.81 -5.43 -17.79
C GLU A 313 -16.86 -4.15 -16.96
N LEU A 314 -17.02 -4.26 -15.63
CA LEU A 314 -17.08 -3.12 -14.70
C LEU A 314 -15.76 -2.32 -14.62
N ASN A 315 -14.65 -2.95 -14.99
CA ASN A 315 -13.30 -2.40 -14.90
C ASN A 315 -12.61 -2.30 -16.27
N ALA A 316 -13.35 -2.46 -17.37
CA ALA A 316 -12.77 -2.59 -18.71
C ALA A 316 -12.00 -1.35 -19.16
N ASP A 317 -12.43 -0.16 -18.73
CA ASP A 317 -11.71 1.10 -18.89
C ASP A 317 -10.42 1.08 -18.08
N LEU A 318 -10.50 0.83 -16.77
CA LEU A 318 -9.33 0.86 -15.87
C LEU A 318 -8.25 -0.17 -16.26
N PHE A 319 -8.66 -1.36 -16.69
CA PHE A 319 -7.71 -2.39 -17.16
C PHE A 319 -7.02 -1.97 -18.45
N ARG A 320 -7.72 -1.29 -19.36
CA ARG A 320 -7.11 -0.81 -20.61
C ARG A 320 -6.14 0.33 -20.34
N ASP A 321 -6.50 1.22 -19.43
CA ASP A 321 -5.69 2.38 -19.04
C ASP A 321 -4.34 1.96 -18.44
N THR A 322 -4.18 0.71 -17.98
CA THR A 322 -2.86 0.19 -17.55
C THR A 322 -1.85 0.04 -18.68
N LEU A 323 -2.28 -0.01 -19.94
CA LEU A 323 -1.37 -0.16 -21.08
C LEU A 323 -0.72 1.16 -21.49
N ASP A 324 -1.38 2.30 -21.28
CA ASP A 324 -0.84 3.61 -21.67
C ASP A 324 0.47 3.94 -20.93
N PRO A 325 0.61 3.72 -19.60
CA PRO A 325 1.88 3.84 -18.90
C PRO A 325 2.97 2.90 -19.43
N VAL A 326 2.60 1.68 -19.85
CA VAL A 326 3.55 0.73 -20.46
C VAL A 326 4.11 1.28 -21.76
N GLU A 327 3.23 1.78 -22.64
CA GLU A 327 3.67 2.35 -23.92
C GLU A 327 4.51 3.61 -23.73
N LYS A 328 4.12 4.47 -22.78
CA LYS A 328 4.88 5.67 -22.43
C LYS A 328 6.26 5.31 -21.87
N ALA A 329 6.34 4.36 -20.93
CA ALA A 329 7.61 3.95 -20.34
C ALA A 329 8.57 3.39 -21.41
N LEU A 330 8.07 2.58 -22.35
CA LEU A 330 8.86 2.09 -23.49
C LEU A 330 9.33 3.22 -24.42
N GLN A 331 8.46 4.19 -24.72
CA GLN A 331 8.83 5.36 -25.54
C GLN A 331 9.90 6.22 -24.85
N ASP A 332 9.75 6.50 -23.56
CA ASP A 332 10.71 7.27 -22.75
C ASP A 332 12.05 6.52 -22.62
N ALA A 333 12.01 5.19 -22.58
CA ALA A 333 13.16 4.31 -22.62
C ALA A 333 13.78 4.17 -24.02
N LYS A 334 13.07 4.58 -25.09
CA LYS A 334 13.43 4.35 -26.49
C LYS A 334 13.61 2.86 -26.82
N LEU A 335 12.78 2.01 -26.22
CA LEU A 335 12.77 0.57 -26.42
C LEU A 335 11.56 0.16 -27.27
N ASP A 336 11.75 -0.81 -28.16
CA ASP A 336 10.65 -1.43 -28.90
C ASP A 336 10.18 -2.71 -28.20
N LYS A 337 8.88 -3.01 -28.27
CA LYS A 337 8.29 -4.25 -27.72
C LYS A 337 8.93 -5.50 -28.34
N SER A 338 9.45 -5.41 -29.56
CA SER A 338 10.03 -6.53 -30.32
C SER A 338 11.55 -6.64 -30.20
N GLN A 339 12.22 -5.80 -29.40
CA GLN A 339 13.63 -6.03 -29.12
C GLN A 339 13.76 -7.20 -28.14
N ASP A 340 13.93 -8.39 -28.70
CA ASP A 340 14.32 -9.60 -27.96
C ASP A 340 15.71 -9.37 -27.32
N PRO A 341 15.96 -9.86 -26.08
CA PRO A 341 17.22 -9.65 -25.37
C PRO A 341 18.45 -10.28 -26.01
#